data_AF-A0A1H7DWJ2-F1
#
_entry.id   AF-A0A1H7DWJ2-F1
#
_cell.length_a   1.000
_cell.length_b   1.000
_cell.length_c   1.000
_cell.angle_alpha   90.00
_cell.angle_beta   90.00
_cell.angle_gamma   90.00
#
_symmetry.space_group_name_H-M   'P 1'
#
loop_
_entity.id
_entity.type
_entity.pdbx_description
1 polymer ?
#
loop_
_entity_poly.entity_id
_entity_poly.type
_entity_poly.pdbx_seq_one_letter_code
_entity_poly.pdbx_strand_id
1 'polypeptide(L)'
;MLDLRCELDDAGVNAATSVRTLNGDGIVAWADSLAESFYGWDGLRSWQSLDHDLRIDATHDGRGHVSLRFAIRGPRGYEPEAWEASVVVTLDSGEDMRRLVAELTELVS
;
A
#
# COMPACT_ATOMS: atom_id res chain seq x y z
N MET A 1 0.14 -18.51 -2.97
CA MET A 1 1.11 -17.81 -2.08
C MET A 1 2.09 -17.11 -2.99
N LEU A 2 2.22 -15.80 -2.84
CA LEU A 2 3.13 -14.98 -3.63
C LEU A 2 4.20 -14.41 -2.70
N ASP A 3 5.44 -14.34 -3.18
CA ASP A 3 6.53 -13.63 -2.52
C ASP A 3 6.83 -12.39 -3.36
N LEU A 4 6.49 -11.22 -2.82
CA LEU A 4 6.70 -9.94 -3.46
C LEU A 4 7.93 -9.29 -2.84
N ARG A 5 8.82 -8.78 -3.67
CA ARG A 5 9.92 -7.94 -3.20
C ARG A 5 9.44 -6.50 -3.17
N CYS A 6 9.42 -5.89 -1.98
CA CYS A 6 9.08 -4.48 -1.82
C CYS A 6 10.35 -3.68 -1.52
N GLU A 7 10.54 -2.59 -2.25
CA GLU A 7 11.73 -1.74 -2.17
C GLU A 7 11.29 -0.27 -2.07
N LEU A 8 11.88 0.44 -1.12
CA LEU A 8 11.79 1.88 -0.98
C LEU A 8 13.19 2.46 -1.18
N ASP A 9 13.30 3.35 -2.16
CA ASP A 9 14.54 4.03 -2.53
C ASP A 9 14.28 5.54 -2.65
N ASP A 10 15.07 6.34 -1.93
CA ASP A 10 15.12 7.79 -2.03
C ASP A 10 16.52 8.28 -1.60
N ALA A 11 16.81 9.58 -1.73
CA ALA A 11 18.13 10.15 -1.45
C ALA A 11 18.64 9.86 -0.02
N GLY A 12 19.38 8.76 0.13
CA GLY A 12 19.97 8.29 1.39
C GLY A 12 19.15 7.24 2.14
N VAL A 13 18.00 6.81 1.60
CA VAL A 13 17.18 5.73 2.14
C VAL A 13 17.11 4.59 1.12
N ASN A 14 17.57 3.41 1.53
CA ASN A 14 17.35 2.17 0.80
C ASN A 14 16.84 1.12 1.79
N ALA A 15 15.63 0.63 1.56
CA ALA A 15 14.98 -0.36 2.39
C ALA A 15 14.28 -1.38 1.51
N ALA A 16 14.46 -2.66 1.82
CA ALA A 16 13.85 -3.76 1.07
C ALA A 16 13.40 -4.86 2.01
N THR A 17 12.27 -5.50 1.68
CA THR A 17 11.76 -6.66 2.41
C THR A 17 11.00 -7.61 1.47
N SER A 18 10.90 -8.88 1.86
CA SER A 18 10.04 -9.86 1.19
C SER A 18 8.69 -9.86 1.86
N VAL A 19 7.63 -9.63 1.08
CA VAL A 19 6.24 -9.61 1.53
C VAL A 19 5.55 -10.86 1.00
N ARG A 20 5.18 -11.75 1.92
CA ARG A 20 4.42 -12.95 1.59
C ARG A 20 2.93 -12.65 1.64
N THR A 21 2.23 -12.97 0.56
CA THR A 21 0.78 -12.79 0.49
C THR A 21 0.05 -14.08 0.11
N LEU A 22 -1.18 -14.20 0.59
CA LEU A 22 -2.14 -15.19 0.17
C LEU A 22 -3.02 -14.61 -0.94
N ASN A 23 -2.55 -14.73 -2.19
CA ASN A 23 -3.21 -14.18 -3.38
C ASN A 23 -3.46 -12.67 -3.24
N GLY A 24 -2.43 -11.94 -2.76
CA GLY A 24 -2.50 -10.49 -2.55
C GLY A 24 -3.21 -10.03 -1.27
N ASP A 25 -3.68 -10.94 -0.39
CA ASP A 25 -4.36 -10.62 0.88
C ASP A 25 -5.50 -9.58 0.73
N GLY A 26 -6.19 -9.60 -0.41
CA GLY A 26 -7.28 -8.66 -0.69
C GLY A 26 -6.85 -7.22 -1.06
N ILE A 27 -5.57 -6.99 -1.36
CA ILE A 27 -5.05 -5.66 -1.72
C ILE A 27 -5.79 -5.04 -2.91
N VAL A 28 -6.15 -5.85 -3.91
CA VAL A 28 -6.89 -5.40 -5.11
C VAL A 28 -8.28 -4.92 -4.73
N ALA A 29 -9.03 -5.71 -3.94
CA ALA A 29 -10.37 -5.34 -3.51
C ALA A 29 -10.36 -4.09 -2.60
N TRP A 30 -9.32 -3.96 -1.76
CA TRP A 30 -9.13 -2.76 -0.95
C TRP A 30 -8.84 -1.52 -1.82
N ALA A 31 -7.93 -1.62 -2.80
CA ALA A 31 -7.60 -0.52 -3.70
C ALA A 31 -8.80 -0.12 -4.58
N ASP A 32 -9.58 -1.11 -5.05
CA ASP A 32 -10.80 -0.89 -5.81
C ASP A 32 -11.83 -0.10 -5.01
N SER A 33 -12.02 -0.45 -3.74
CA SER A 33 -12.89 0.32 -2.82
C SER A 33 -12.47 1.78 -2.66
N LEU A 34 -11.16 2.08 -2.70
CA LEU A 34 -10.67 3.46 -2.69
C LEU A 34 -11.00 4.18 -3.99
N ALA A 35 -10.81 3.53 -5.14
CA ALA A 35 -11.12 4.08 -6.46
C ALA A 35 -12.63 4.31 -6.68
N GLU A 36 -13.49 3.44 -6.12
CA GLU A 36 -14.95 3.64 -6.11
C GLU A 36 -15.38 4.80 -5.20
N SER A 37 -14.60 5.06 -4.13
CA SER A 37 -14.83 6.15 -3.19
C SER A 37 -14.20 7.48 -3.65
N PHE A 38 -14.13 7.73 -4.97
CA PHE A 38 -13.46 8.90 -5.56
C PHE A 38 -14.05 10.26 -5.12
N TYR A 39 -15.30 10.27 -4.67
CA TYR A 39 -15.97 11.45 -4.10
C TYR A 39 -15.46 11.79 -2.69
N GLY A 40 -14.68 10.89 -2.09
CA GLY A 40 -13.98 11.06 -0.83
C GLY A 40 -14.53 10.21 0.31
N TRP A 41 -13.74 10.11 1.38
CA TRP A 41 -14.09 9.49 2.64
C TRP A 41 -13.45 10.24 3.80
N ASP A 42 -13.99 10.05 5.00
CA ASP A 42 -13.39 10.55 6.24
C ASP A 42 -12.44 9.52 6.85
N GLY A 43 -11.38 10.01 7.49
CA GLY A 43 -10.46 9.19 8.26
C GLY A 43 -9.50 8.33 7.44
N LEU A 44 -8.91 7.35 8.12
CA LEU A 44 -7.88 6.48 7.60
C LEU A 44 -8.47 5.14 7.16
N ARG A 45 -8.12 4.69 5.96
CA ARG A 45 -8.36 3.32 5.50
C ARG A 45 -7.03 2.61 5.36
N SER A 46 -6.91 1.42 5.92
CA SER A 46 -5.64 0.69 5.93
C SER A 46 -5.80 -0.71 5.33
N TRP A 47 -4.77 -1.14 4.62
CA TRP A 47 -4.53 -2.53 4.26
C TRP A 47 -3.18 -2.98 4.83
N GLN A 48 -3.07 -4.25 5.19
CA GLN A 48 -1.87 -4.82 5.76
C GLN A 48 -1.71 -6.28 5.29
N SER A 49 -0.48 -6.67 4.94
CA SER A 49 -0.14 -8.06 4.65
C SER A 49 -0.24 -8.92 5.91
N LEU A 50 -0.44 -10.24 5.74
CA LEU A 50 -0.64 -11.15 6.88
C LEU A 50 0.53 -11.22 7.88
N ASP A 51 1.76 -11.00 7.42
CA ASP A 51 2.99 -11.07 8.24
C ASP A 51 3.43 -9.66 8.71
N HIS A 52 2.61 -8.63 8.42
CA HIS A 52 2.77 -7.24 8.85
C HIS A 52 4.01 -6.53 8.27
N ASP A 53 4.68 -7.13 7.29
CA ASP A 53 5.86 -6.54 6.64
C ASP A 53 5.52 -5.41 5.66
N LEU A 54 4.27 -5.31 5.19
CA LEU A 54 3.78 -4.22 4.36
C LEU A 54 2.42 -3.72 4.87
N ARG A 55 2.32 -2.40 5.03
CA ARG A 55 1.07 -1.69 5.34
C ARG A 55 0.89 -0.55 4.35
N ILE A 56 -0.33 -0.36 3.90
CA ILE A 56 -0.72 0.78 3.06
C ILE A 56 -1.85 1.52 3.77
N ASP A 57 -1.61 2.80 4.01
CA ASP A 57 -2.50 3.73 4.69
C ASP A 57 -3.03 4.75 3.69
N ALA A 58 -4.34 4.93 3.60
CA ALA A 58 -5.00 5.78 2.63
C ALA A 58 -5.87 6.84 3.31
N THR A 59 -5.69 8.10 2.90
CA THR A 59 -6.55 9.23 3.27
C THR A 59 -6.96 10.00 2.03
N HIS A 60 -8.14 10.61 2.07
CA HIS A 60 -8.64 11.45 0.99
C HIS A 60 -8.71 12.90 1.46
N ASP A 61 -8.24 13.85 0.64
CA ASP A 61 -8.15 15.26 1.05
C ASP A 61 -9.46 16.05 0.88
N GLY A 62 -10.44 15.43 0.22
CA GLY A 62 -11.74 16.03 -0.11
C GLY A 62 -11.70 16.91 -1.37
N ARG A 63 -10.55 17.00 -2.05
CA ARG A 63 -10.37 17.80 -3.27
C ARG A 63 -9.94 16.94 -4.47
N GLY A 64 -10.16 15.63 -4.39
CA GLY A 64 -9.89 14.69 -5.47
C GLY A 64 -8.52 14.02 -5.39
N HIS A 65 -7.84 14.06 -4.25
CA HIS A 65 -6.55 13.37 -4.08
C HIS A 65 -6.61 12.32 -2.98
N VAL A 66 -5.92 11.21 -3.24
CA VAL A 66 -5.67 10.14 -2.27
C VAL A 66 -4.20 10.17 -1.89
N SER A 67 -3.91 10.30 -0.60
CA SER A 67 -2.57 10.12 -0.07
C SER A 67 -2.41 8.69 0.41
N LEU A 68 -1.49 7.96 -0.21
CA LEU A 68 -1.13 6.59 0.10
C LEU A 68 0.24 6.57 0.79
N ARG A 69 0.28 6.16 2.04
CA ARG A 69 1.53 5.87 2.76
C ARG A 69 1.80 4.38 2.69
N PHE A 70 2.88 4.01 1.99
CA PHE A 70 3.40 2.65 1.95
C PHE A 70 4.46 2.53 3.05
N ALA A 71 4.26 1.61 3.99
CA ALA A 71 5.20 1.34 5.07
C ALA A 71 5.66 -0.11 4.98
N ILE A 72 6.97 -0.33 4.83
CA ILE A 72 7.59 -1.65 4.89
C ILE A 72 8.35 -1.82 6.19
N ARG A 73 8.38 -3.05 6.70
CA ARG A 73 9.11 -3.41 7.91
C ARG A 73 10.17 -4.46 7.64
N GLY A 74 11.17 -4.46 8.52
CA GLY A 74 12.15 -5.54 8.59
C GLY A 74 11.51 -6.90 8.85
N PRO A 75 12.27 -7.99 8.63
CA PRO A 75 11.76 -9.35 8.84
C PRO A 75 11.16 -9.49 10.24
N ARG A 76 10.04 -10.21 10.31
CA ARG A 76 9.19 -10.30 11.52
C ARG A 76 8.54 -8.95 11.83
N GLY A 77 7.82 -8.37 10.87
CA GLY A 77 7.18 -7.06 11.00
C GLY A 77 6.20 -6.89 12.17
N TYR A 78 5.81 -8.00 12.80
CA TYR A 78 5.04 -8.05 14.05
C TYR A 78 5.86 -7.70 15.31
N GLU A 79 7.19 -7.74 15.27
CA GLU A 79 8.04 -7.33 16.38
C GLU A 79 8.10 -5.80 16.48
N PRO A 80 7.93 -5.21 17.68
CA PRO A 80 7.94 -3.76 17.85
C PRO A 80 9.30 -3.12 17.57
N GLU A 81 10.37 -3.91 17.59
CA GLU A 81 11.75 -3.49 17.32
C GLU A 81 12.12 -3.59 15.83
N ALA A 82 11.24 -4.13 14.99
CA ALA A 82 11.48 -4.18 13.55
C ALA A 82 11.60 -2.76 13.00
N TRP A 83 12.61 -2.55 12.15
CA TRP A 83 12.75 -1.26 11.46
C TRP A 83 11.53 -1.03 10.57
N GLU A 84 11.14 0.24 10.39
CA GLU A 84 10.08 0.66 9.48
C GLU A 84 10.63 1.76 8.56
N ALA A 85 10.37 1.62 7.26
CA ALA A 85 10.58 2.67 6.28
C ALA A 85 9.25 2.96 5.58
N SER A 86 8.98 4.22 5.25
CA SER A 86 7.73 4.56 4.57
C SER A 86 7.90 5.70 3.58
N VAL A 87 7.12 5.64 2.50
CA VAL A 87 6.96 6.71 1.52
C VAL A 87 5.49 7.10 1.41
N VAL A 88 5.23 8.37 1.10
CA VAL A 88 3.88 8.85 0.80
C VAL A 88 3.82 9.23 -0.68
N VAL A 89 2.83 8.71 -1.38
CA VAL A 89 2.52 9.05 -2.77
C VAL A 89 1.12 9.64 -2.80
N THR A 90 0.94 10.73 -3.55
CA THR A 90 -0.37 11.34 -3.78
C THR A 90 -0.83 11.04 -5.20
N LEU A 91 -2.03 10.47 -5.32
CA LEU A 91 -2.66 10.11 -6.59
C LEU A 91 -3.95 10.91 -6.79
N ASP A 92 -4.32 11.17 -8.04
CA ASP A 92 -5.68 11.57 -8.40
C ASP A 92 -6.66 10.46 -8.00
N SER A 93 -7.77 10.83 -7.35
CA SER A 93 -8.76 9.86 -6.82
C SER A 93 -9.55 9.14 -7.92
N GLY A 94 -9.42 9.57 -9.18
CA GLY A 94 -10.03 8.96 -10.35
C GLY A 94 -9.08 8.06 -11.12
N GLU A 95 -8.42 8.60 -12.15
CA GLU A 95 -7.72 7.79 -13.16
C GLU A 95 -6.47 7.11 -12.58
N ASP A 96 -5.69 7.82 -11.77
CA ASP A 96 -4.47 7.25 -11.18
C ASP A 96 -4.78 6.13 -10.19
N MET A 97 -5.86 6.25 -9.40
CA MET A 97 -6.34 5.16 -8.55
C MET A 97 -6.79 3.93 -9.36
N ARG A 98 -7.47 4.11 -10.49
CA ARG A 98 -7.86 2.97 -11.36
C ARG A 98 -6.65 2.30 -12.00
N ARG A 99 -5.63 3.08 -12.40
CA ARG A 99 -4.36 2.52 -12.86
C ARG A 99 -3.67 1.72 -11.76
N LEU A 100 -3.64 2.24 -10.54
CA LEU A 100 -3.10 1.49 -9.39
C LEU A 100 -3.83 0.14 -9.18
N VAL A 101 -5.16 0.10 -9.31
CA VAL A 101 -5.93 -1.15 -9.21
C VAL A 101 -5.52 -2.15 -10.31
N ALA A 102 -5.35 -1.68 -11.54
CA ALA A 102 -4.90 -2.52 -12.65
C ALA A 102 -3.48 -3.09 -12.40
N GLU A 103 -2.53 -2.24 -12.04
CA GLU A 103 -1.15 -2.63 -11.74
C GLU A 103 -1.09 -3.64 -10.59
N LEU A 104 -1.86 -3.42 -9.52
CA LEU A 104 -1.95 -4.35 -8.39
C LEU A 104 -2.58 -5.69 -8.81
N THR A 105 -3.59 -5.65 -9.69
CA THR A 105 -4.23 -6.87 -10.22
C THR A 105 -3.24 -7.69 -11.02
N GLU A 106 -2.46 -7.06 -11.90
CA GLU A 106 -1.41 -7.72 -12.67
C GLU A 106 -0.30 -8.26 -11.76
N LEU A 107 0.07 -7.52 -10.72
CA LEU A 107 1.12 -7.92 -9.76
C LEU A 107 0.75 -9.19 -8.97
N VAL A 108 -0.53 -9.38 -8.65
CA VAL A 108 -1.00 -10.50 -7.80
C VAL A 108 -1.66 -11.65 -8.56
N SER A 109 -1.69 -11.57 -9.89
CA SER A 109 -2.20 -12.64 -10.78
C SER A 109 -1.20 -13.78 -10.94
#